data_AF-A0A9J7ASD4-F1
#
_entry.id   AF-A0A9J7ASD4-F1
#
_cell.length_a   1.000
_cell.length_b   1.000
_cell.length_c   1.000
_cell.angle_alpha   90.00
_cell.angle_beta   90.00
_cell.angle_gamma   90.00
#
_symmetry.space_group_name_H-M   'P 1'
#
loop_
_entity.id
_entity.type
_entity.pdbx_description
1 polymer ?
#
loop_
_entity_poly.entity_id
_entity_poly.type
_entity_poly.pdbx_seq_one_letter_code
_entity_poly.pdbx_strand_id
1 'polypeptide(L)'
;MISLFAGTITPDGWAYSDGSLISIEDNPNLYSLIGTSYGGDGQSQFALPDLRGRAPIGIGQGNGLSDISLGQMIGSPNFLP
;
A
#
# COMPACT_ATOMS: atom_id res chain seq x y z
N MET A 1 -7.05 -6.04 -5.24
CA MET A 1 -6.74 -5.45 -6.55
C MET A 1 -6.27 -4.03 -6.31
N ILE A 2 -5.27 -3.57 -7.07
CA ILE A 2 -4.86 -2.16 -7.07
C ILE A 2 -5.10 -1.65 -8.49
N SER A 3 -5.74 -0.49 -8.60
CA SER A 3 -6.08 0.14 -9.87
C SER A 3 -5.64 1.59 -9.84
N LEU A 4 -5.04 2.06 -10.94
CA LEU A 4 -4.86 3.49 -11.15
C LEU A 4 -6.22 4.11 -11.46
N PHE A 5 -6.53 5.19 -10.76
CA PHE A 5 -7.81 5.86 -10.85
C PHE A 5 -7.59 7.35 -11.10
N ALA A 6 -8.26 7.89 -12.12
CA ALA A 6 -8.12 9.27 -12.56
C ALA A 6 -9.24 10.19 -12.02
N GLY A 7 -10.15 9.68 -11.18
CA GLY A 7 -11.20 10.47 -10.55
C GLY A 7 -10.81 10.98 -9.15
N THR A 8 -11.63 11.87 -8.61
CA THR A 8 -11.39 12.50 -7.29
C THR A 8 -12.22 11.91 -6.16
N ILE A 9 -13.12 10.96 -6.46
CA ILE A 9 -13.98 10.29 -5.48
C ILE A 9 -13.81 8.78 -5.65
N THR A 10 -13.47 8.11 -4.56
CA THR A 10 -13.34 6.65 -4.55
C THR A 10 -14.69 5.97 -4.76
N PRO A 11 -14.80 5.02 -5.71
CA PRO A 11 -16.00 4.22 -5.87
C PRO A 11 -16.32 3.39 -4.63
N ASP A 12 -17.59 3.00 -4.47
CA ASP A 12 -18.00 2.10 -3.38
C ASP A 12 -17.21 0.78 -3.42
N GLY A 13 -16.76 0.32 -2.26
CA GLY A 13 -15.96 -0.89 -2.12
C GLY A 13 -14.46 -0.71 -2.42
N TRP A 14 -14.00 0.52 -2.65
CA TRP A 14 -12.59 0.86 -2.82
C TRP A 14 -12.11 1.78 -1.69
N ALA A 15 -10.80 1.79 -1.48
CA ALA A 15 -10.13 2.74 -0.58
C ALA A 15 -8.93 3.36 -1.30
N TYR A 16 -8.57 4.59 -0.93
CA TYR A 16 -7.34 5.21 -1.42
C TYR A 16 -6.11 4.47 -0.88
N SER A 17 -5.08 4.36 -1.70
CA SER A 17 -3.76 3.90 -1.26
C SER A 17 -2.91 5.10 -0.84
N ASP A 18 -3.28 5.73 0.28
CA ASP A 18 -2.68 6.96 0.81
C ASP A 18 -2.05 6.80 2.21
N GLY A 19 -1.92 5.55 2.69
CA GLY A 19 -1.39 5.28 4.03
C GLY A 19 -2.42 5.36 5.16
N SER A 20 -3.71 5.53 4.86
CA SER A 20 -4.76 5.61 5.87
C SER A 20 -4.82 4.38 6.80
N LEU A 21 -5.13 4.61 8.07
CA LEU A 21 -5.41 3.56 9.05
C LEU A 21 -6.88 3.15 8.97
N ILE A 22 -7.11 1.83 8.88
CA ILE A 22 -8.43 1.22 8.72
C ILE A 22 -8.67 0.27 9.89
N SER A 23 -9.90 0.30 10.41
CA SER A 23 -10.39 -0.61 11.45
C SER A 23 -10.40 -2.05 10.95
N ILE A 24 -9.80 -2.96 11.73
CA ILE A 24 -9.81 -4.39 11.46
C ILE A 24 -11.23 -4.96 11.58
N GLU A 25 -12.01 -4.47 12.56
CA GLU A 25 -13.39 -4.92 12.79
C GLU A 25 -14.28 -4.63 11.59
N ASP A 26 -14.09 -3.47 10.95
CA ASP A 26 -14.89 -3.07 9.79
C ASP A 26 -14.41 -3.72 8.48
N ASN A 27 -13.13 -4.12 8.40
CA ASN A 27 -12.51 -4.63 7.17
C ASN A 27 -11.65 -5.90 7.38
N PRO A 28 -12.21 -6.98 7.97
CA PRO A 28 -11.43 -8.16 8.36
C PRO A 28 -10.88 -8.93 7.16
N ASN A 29 -11.59 -8.92 6.04
CA ASN A 29 -11.15 -9.58 4.80
C ASN A 29 -9.92 -8.89 4.21
N LEU A 30 -9.90 -7.55 4.23
CA LEU A 30 -8.77 -6.78 3.73
C LEU A 30 -7.55 -6.98 4.64
N TYR A 31 -7.76 -6.94 5.96
CA TYR A 31 -6.72 -7.25 6.93
C TYR A 31 -6.12 -8.65 6.73
N SER A 32 -6.94 -9.67 6.49
CA SER A 32 -6.46 -11.04 6.22
C SER A 32 -5.53 -11.13 5.01
N LEU A 33 -5.68 -10.22 4.03
CA LEU A 33 -4.88 -10.21 2.81
C LEU A 33 -3.54 -9.46 2.95
N ILE A 34 -3.51 -8.32 3.66
CA ILE A 34 -2.32 -7.44 3.71
C ILE A 34 -1.70 -7.30 5.10
N GLY A 35 -2.39 -7.76 6.14
CA GLY A 35 -1.96 -7.66 7.54
C GLY A 35 -1.52 -6.25 7.90
N THR A 36 -0.39 -6.17 8.61
CA THR A 36 0.27 -4.92 9.00
C THR A 36 1.47 -4.58 8.11
N SER A 37 1.57 -5.15 6.90
CA SER A 37 2.73 -4.93 6.01
C SER A 37 3.02 -3.46 5.70
N TYR A 38 2.01 -2.59 5.83
CA TYR A 38 2.12 -1.15 5.59
C TYR A 38 2.01 -0.31 6.87
N GLY A 39 1.93 -0.95 8.05
CA GLY A 39 1.77 -0.30 9.36
C GLY A 39 0.47 -0.63 10.09
N GLY A 40 0.21 0.09 11.18
CA GLY A 40 -0.89 -0.17 12.11
C GLY A 40 -0.47 -0.99 13.33
N ASP A 41 -1.41 -1.21 14.26
CA ASP A 41 -1.16 -1.92 15.51
C ASP A 41 -1.43 -3.44 15.42
N GLY A 42 -2.11 -3.89 14.35
CA GLY A 42 -2.46 -5.29 14.13
C GLY A 42 -3.49 -5.86 15.12
N GLN A 43 -4.10 -5.00 15.95
CA GLN A 43 -5.12 -5.38 16.91
C GLN A 43 -6.43 -4.66 16.65
N SER A 44 -6.39 -3.34 16.50
CA SER A 44 -7.56 -2.52 16.19
C SER A 44 -7.51 -2.00 14.75
N GLN A 45 -6.32 -1.71 14.23
CA GLN A 45 -6.13 -1.04 12.95
C GLN A 45 -4.94 -1.58 12.17
N PHE A 46 -5.05 -1.47 10.85
CA PHE A 46 -3.97 -1.73 9.89
C PHE A 46 -3.88 -0.57 8.90
N ALA A 47 -2.69 -0.34 8.35
CA ALA A 47 -2.48 0.71 7.36
C ALA A 47 -2.64 0.19 5.92
N LEU A 48 -3.16 1.05 5.05
CA LEU A 48 -3.13 0.84 3.60
C LEU A 48 -1.74 1.21 3.03
N PRO A 49 -1.38 0.73 1.82
CA PRO A 49 -0.20 1.22 1.13
C PRO A 49 -0.28 2.74 0.90
N ASP A 50 0.85 3.45 0.96
CA ASP A 50 0.95 4.84 0.50
C ASP A 50 1.64 4.89 -0.86
N LEU A 51 0.85 5.10 -1.91
CA LEU A 51 1.31 5.17 -3.30
C LEU A 51 1.36 6.60 -3.84
N ARG A 52 1.13 7.62 -3.00
CA ARG A 52 1.18 9.02 -3.45
C ARG A 52 2.59 9.37 -3.92
N GLY A 53 2.72 9.81 -5.18
CA GLY A 53 4.01 10.11 -5.80
C GLY A 53 4.90 8.89 -6.02
N ARG A 54 4.35 7.67 -5.98
CA ARG A 54 5.08 6.41 -6.14
C ARG A 54 4.41 5.51 -7.17
N ALA A 55 5.20 4.61 -7.77
CA ALA A 55 4.70 3.55 -8.63
C ALA A 55 4.85 2.19 -7.92
N PRO A 56 3.82 1.33 -7.93
CA PRO A 56 3.94 -0.03 -7.41
C PRO A 56 4.85 -0.87 -8.32
N ILE A 57 5.61 -1.78 -7.72
CA ILE A 57 6.46 -2.75 -8.41
C ILE A 57 6.19 -4.17 -7.89
N GLY A 58 6.56 -5.18 -8.66
CA GLY A 58 6.47 -6.58 -8.21
C GLY A 58 7.44 -6.88 -7.07
N ILE A 59 7.02 -7.77 -6.16
CA ILE A 59 7.86 -8.32 -5.09
C ILE A 59 8.80 -9.41 -5.62
N GLY A 60 9.84 -9.71 -4.84
CA GLY A 60 10.82 -10.75 -5.10
C GLY A 60 12.06 -10.26 -5.84
N GLN A 61 12.90 -11.22 -6.23
CA GLN A 61 14.19 -10.95 -6.86
C GLN A 61 14.13 -11.19 -8.37
N GLY A 62 14.14 -10.10 -9.14
CA GLY A 62 14.39 -10.18 -10.59
C GLY A 62 15.84 -10.59 -10.89
N ASN A 63 16.08 -11.19 -12.06
CA ASN A 63 17.44 -11.60 -12.45
C ASN A 63 18.38 -10.37 -12.50
N GLY A 64 19.43 -10.36 -11.67
CA GLY A 64 20.36 -9.23 -11.55
C GLY A 64 19.84 -8.02 -10.78
N LEU A 65 18.65 -8.10 -10.14
CA LEU A 65 18.09 -7.05 -9.31
C LEU A 65 18.19 -7.39 -7.82
N SER A 66 18.04 -6.36 -6.97
CA SER A 66 17.86 -6.52 -5.53
C SER A 66 16.52 -7.19 -5.23
N ASP A 67 16.48 -8.00 -4.17
CA ASP A 67 15.24 -8.59 -3.67
C ASP A 67 14.34 -7.52 -3.04
N ILE A 68 13.05 -7.55 -3.38
CA ILE A 68 12.05 -6.59 -2.90
C ILE A 68 11.03 -7.31 -2.02
N SER A 69 11.03 -6.99 -0.73
CA SER A 69 10.02 -7.47 0.22
C SER A 69 8.72 -6.68 0.12
N LEU A 70 7.59 -7.33 0.43
CA LEU A 70 6.29 -6.67 0.50
C LEU A 70 6.31 -5.54 1.55
N GLY A 71 5.72 -4.39 1.23
CA GLY A 71 5.72 -3.21 2.12
C GLY A 71 7.02 -2.40 2.11
N GLN A 72 8.07 -2.88 1.44
CA GLN A 72 9.34 -2.15 1.36
C GLN A 72 9.18 -0.88 0.52
N MET A 73 9.46 0.27 1.12
CA MET A 73 9.52 1.55 0.41
C MET A 73 10.92 1.73 -0.19
N ILE A 74 11.01 1.73 -1.52
CA ILE A 74 12.24 2.03 -2.25
C ILE A 74 12.10 3.30 -3.08
N GLY A 75 13.24 3.85 -3.52
CA GLY A 75 13.30 5.09 -4.28
C GLY A 75 13.24 6.33 -3.41
N SER A 76 13.92 7.38 -3.85
CA SER A 76 13.87 8.71 -3.26
C SER A 76 13.20 9.67 -4.24
N PRO A 77 12.26 10.53 -3.82
CA PRO A 77 11.79 11.60 -4.68
C PRO A 77 12.97 12.53 -4.99
N ASN A 78 13.43 12.50 -6.24
CA ASN A 78 14.41 13.46 -6.73
C ASN A 78 13.72 14.81 -6.92
N PHE A 79 13.79 15.65 -5.90
CA PHE A 79 13.65 17.08 -6.09
C PHE A 79 14.98 17.56 -6.66
N LEU A 80 15.04 17.80 -7.99
CA LEU A 80 16.10 18.65 -8.51
C LEU A 80 15.99 20.00 -7.78
N PRO A 81 17.10 20.57 -7.28
CA PRO A 81 17.06 21.84 -6.56
C PRO A 81 16.50 22.98 -7.41
#